data_AF-A0A7R9RNQ5-F1
#
_entry.id   AF-A0A7R9RNQ5-F1
#
_cell.length_a   1.000
_cell.length_b   1.000
_cell.length_c   1.000
_cell.angle_alpha   90.00
_cell.angle_beta   90.00
_cell.angle_gamma   90.00
#
_symmetry.space_group_name_H-M   'P 1'
#
loop_
_entity.id
_entity.type
_entity.pdbx_description
1 polymer ?
#
loop_
_entity_poly.entity_id
_entity_poly.type
_entity_poly.pdbx_seq_one_letter_code
_entity_poly.pdbx_strand_id
1 'polypeptide(L)'
;ECGVEEALRFEQFLNVQINIVSLENFNKITYRGAERSEKIYLWKRCVDVNNYHYDVITSMTAFLGYKFYCDFCDKGCNRIVEHRCAKHCNRCGSKTCTAIGHYTCASCKMLCRSEECLNKHKAFFKLYWTCDKCGCYFKHRQRKRENHFCGEYYCKSCNTWIVDTFETIHQCFLTRVEMKKSSEKYLFFDFECEQSTGIHIPNLCVCQTFNGEEYVFRGPDTVNEFCRFLFSREHQNYTAIAHNLKGYDGMFLLDYLTKNGFKPFVIYTGAKIMLMEFKECNIRVIDSLNFLPMALDKFPETFNMQELKKGYFPHSFNIPENQEYTGSLPDTRFYNPEL
;
A
#
# COMPACT_ATOMS: atom_id res chain seq x y z
N GLU A 1 -17.54 -10.95 27.40
CA GLU A 1 -16.68 -10.35 26.36
C GLU A 1 -17.45 -9.20 25.74
N CYS A 2 -16.80 -8.09 25.37
CA CYS A 2 -17.50 -6.95 24.77
C CYS A 2 -17.48 -7.13 23.24
N GLY A 3 -18.61 -7.51 22.66
CA GLY A 3 -18.78 -7.83 21.24
C GLY A 3 -19.92 -7.06 20.58
N VAL A 4 -20.43 -7.61 19.47
CA VAL A 4 -21.52 -6.98 18.70
C VAL A 4 -22.81 -6.89 19.52
N GLU A 5 -23.06 -7.84 20.42
CA GLU A 5 -24.25 -7.83 21.28
C GLU A 5 -24.23 -6.67 22.28
N GLU A 6 -23.08 -6.37 22.88
CA GLU A 6 -22.90 -5.23 23.76
C GLU A 6 -23.05 -3.92 22.97
N ALA A 7 -22.50 -3.85 21.76
CA ALA A 7 -22.69 -2.69 20.88
C ALA A 7 -24.18 -2.42 20.64
N LEU A 8 -24.98 -3.46 20.33
CA LEU A 8 -26.43 -3.33 20.17
C LEU A 8 -27.14 -2.81 21.43
N ARG A 9 -26.72 -3.27 22.62
CA ARG A 9 -27.27 -2.78 23.91
C ARG A 9 -26.95 -1.31 24.13
N PHE A 10 -25.71 -0.90 23.90
CA PHE A 10 -25.30 0.50 24.01
C PHE A 10 -25.99 1.39 23.00
N GLU A 11 -26.16 0.91 21.76
CA GLU A 11 -26.96 1.61 20.77
C GLU A 11 -28.37 1.87 21.30
N GLN A 12 -29.09 0.85 21.73
CA GLN A 12 -30.46 1.00 22.23
C GLN A 12 -30.54 1.96 23.42
N PHE A 13 -29.61 1.83 24.38
CA PHE A 13 -29.60 2.64 25.58
C PHE A 13 -29.26 4.11 25.32
N LEU A 14 -28.28 4.40 24.45
CA LEU A 14 -27.80 5.74 24.15
C LEU A 14 -28.53 6.40 22.96
N ASN A 15 -29.33 5.64 22.22
CA ASN A 15 -30.00 6.08 20.99
C ASN A 15 -29.03 6.63 19.90
N VAL A 16 -27.87 6.01 19.75
CA VAL A 16 -26.83 6.35 18.75
C VAL A 16 -26.58 5.21 17.76
N GLN A 17 -25.99 5.49 16.60
CA GLN A 17 -25.46 4.47 15.68
C GLN A 17 -24.01 4.16 16.03
N ILE A 18 -23.69 2.92 16.39
CA ILE A 18 -22.31 2.47 16.61
C ILE A 18 -21.77 1.82 15.34
N ASN A 19 -20.59 2.25 14.91
CA ASN A 19 -19.83 1.66 13.81
C ASN A 19 -18.49 1.15 14.33
N ILE A 20 -18.17 -0.12 14.10
CA ILE A 20 -16.91 -0.72 14.57
C ILE A 20 -15.96 -0.89 13.39
N VAL A 21 -14.83 -0.21 13.46
CA VAL A 21 -13.69 -0.31 12.56
C VAL A 21 -12.71 -1.34 13.12
N SER A 22 -12.33 -2.36 12.36
CA SER A 22 -11.47 -3.46 12.83
C SER A 22 -10.07 -3.37 12.25
N LEU A 23 -9.05 -3.40 13.13
CA LEU A 23 -7.64 -3.53 12.76
C LEU A 23 -7.39 -4.79 11.93
N GLU A 24 -7.94 -5.92 12.38
CA GLU A 24 -7.80 -7.25 11.77
C GLU A 24 -8.34 -7.30 10.33
N ASN A 25 -9.28 -6.40 10.01
CA ASN A 25 -9.86 -6.29 8.68
C ASN A 25 -9.32 -5.08 7.89
N PHE A 26 -8.08 -4.67 8.18
CA PHE A 26 -7.39 -3.54 7.54
C PHE A 26 -8.14 -2.22 7.70
N ASN A 27 -8.54 -1.93 8.94
CA ASN A 27 -9.25 -0.71 9.33
C ASN A 27 -10.56 -0.50 8.56
N LYS A 28 -11.27 -1.59 8.25
CA LYS A 28 -12.61 -1.56 7.63
C LYS A 28 -13.70 -1.61 8.70
N ILE A 29 -14.85 -1.05 8.37
CA ILE A 29 -16.06 -1.22 9.18
C ILE A 29 -16.52 -2.68 9.09
N THR A 30 -16.61 -3.34 10.24
CA THR A 30 -17.03 -4.73 10.41
C THR A 30 -18.42 -4.85 11.02
N TYR A 31 -18.83 -3.83 11.78
CA TYR A 31 -20.19 -3.71 12.30
C TYR A 31 -20.73 -2.31 11.98
N ARG A 32 -21.95 -2.27 11.47
CA ARG A 32 -22.69 -1.04 11.24
C ARG A 32 -24.05 -1.15 11.93
N GLY A 33 -24.22 -0.30 12.91
CA GLY A 33 -25.46 -0.10 13.63
C GLY A 33 -26.61 0.43 12.81
N ALA A 34 -27.80 0.42 13.41
CA ALA A 34 -28.99 1.02 12.82
C ALA A 34 -28.79 2.52 12.57
N GLU A 35 -29.31 3.04 11.45
CA GLU A 35 -29.12 4.46 11.09
C GLU A 35 -29.79 5.37 12.13
N ARG A 36 -29.00 6.27 12.73
CA ARG A 36 -29.44 7.27 13.71
C ARG A 36 -28.75 8.61 13.47
N SER A 37 -29.26 9.67 14.11
CA SER A 37 -28.75 11.04 13.95
C SER A 37 -27.31 11.19 14.46
N GLU A 38 -27.00 10.57 15.61
CA GLU A 38 -25.67 10.57 16.19
C GLU A 38 -24.94 9.26 15.86
N LYS A 39 -23.65 9.38 15.50
CA LYS A 39 -22.80 8.26 15.10
C LYS A 39 -21.56 8.22 15.95
N ILE A 40 -21.26 7.04 16.51
CA ILE A 40 -20.02 6.76 17.22
C ILE A 40 -19.22 5.75 16.40
N TYR A 41 -17.93 6.05 16.21
CA TYR A 41 -17.00 5.14 15.56
C TYR A 41 -16.05 4.59 16.62
N LEU A 42 -15.93 3.26 16.70
CA LEU A 42 -15.04 2.57 17.62
C LEU A 42 -13.99 1.80 16.81
N TRP A 43 -12.73 1.90 17.19
CA TRP A 43 -11.63 1.13 16.64
C TRP A 43 -11.36 -0.10 17.50
N LYS A 44 -11.66 -1.27 16.96
CA LYS A 44 -11.40 -2.58 17.56
C LYS A 44 -9.99 -3.03 17.21
N ARG A 45 -9.15 -3.22 18.22
CA ARG A 45 -7.81 -3.79 18.09
C ARG A 45 -7.65 -5.01 18.99
N CYS A 46 -7.00 -6.04 18.46
CA CYS A 46 -6.61 -7.23 19.22
C CYS A 46 -5.50 -6.84 20.20
N VAL A 47 -5.62 -7.25 21.46
CA VAL A 47 -4.58 -7.09 22.49
C VAL A 47 -3.86 -8.42 22.72
N ASP A 48 -4.62 -9.51 22.81
CA ASP A 48 -4.14 -10.89 22.84
C ASP A 48 -5.16 -11.83 22.16
N VAL A 49 -4.85 -13.11 22.07
CA VAL A 49 -5.61 -14.13 21.31
C VAL A 49 -7.12 -14.11 21.62
N ASN A 50 -7.53 -13.70 22.82
CA ASN A 50 -8.94 -13.70 23.24
C ASN A 50 -9.46 -12.33 23.68
N ASN A 51 -8.65 -11.27 23.65
CA ASN A 51 -9.04 -9.96 24.16
C ASN A 51 -8.94 -8.86 23.11
N TYR A 52 -9.98 -8.03 23.09
CA TYR A 52 -10.10 -6.87 22.22
C TYR A 52 -10.23 -5.59 23.04
N HIS A 53 -9.56 -4.54 22.56
CA HIS A 53 -9.72 -3.19 23.08
C HIS A 53 -10.44 -2.32 22.05
N TYR A 54 -11.25 -1.38 22.54
CA TYR A 54 -12.03 -0.45 21.72
C TYR A 54 -11.63 0.98 22.04
N ASP A 55 -11.11 1.70 21.04
CA ASP A 55 -10.79 3.13 21.14
C ASP A 55 -11.83 3.96 20.38
N VAL A 56 -12.16 5.16 20.85
CA VAL A 56 -13.08 6.06 20.13
C VAL A 56 -12.36 6.72 18.96
N ILE A 57 -12.93 6.60 17.76
CA ILE A 57 -12.50 7.38 16.60
C ILE A 57 -13.29 8.69 16.58
N THR A 58 -12.63 9.78 16.96
CA THR A 58 -13.22 11.14 16.98
C THR A 58 -13.39 11.73 15.59
N SER A 59 -12.61 11.25 14.60
CA SER A 59 -12.66 11.71 13.23
C SER A 59 -12.20 10.64 12.24
N MET A 60 -13.13 10.15 11.41
CA MET A 60 -12.81 9.18 10.35
C MET A 60 -11.85 9.73 9.30
N THR A 61 -11.88 11.05 9.05
CA THR A 61 -10.94 11.68 8.10
C THR A 61 -9.52 11.67 8.64
N ALA A 62 -9.34 12.00 9.92
CA ALA A 62 -8.03 11.96 10.58
C ALA A 62 -7.52 10.51 10.70
N PHE A 63 -8.37 9.59 11.15
CA PHE A 63 -8.04 8.19 11.32
C PHE A 63 -7.58 7.52 10.00
N LEU A 64 -8.27 7.80 8.90
CA LEU A 64 -7.90 7.25 7.58
C LEU A 64 -6.83 8.07 6.83
N GLY A 65 -6.43 9.24 7.34
CA GLY A 65 -5.46 10.11 6.68
C GLY A 65 -5.94 10.77 5.37
N TYR A 66 -7.25 11.06 5.24
CA TYR A 66 -7.83 11.68 4.05
C TYR A 66 -8.56 12.99 4.37
N LYS A 67 -8.68 13.88 3.38
CA LYS A 67 -9.42 15.16 3.55
C LYS A 67 -10.93 14.99 3.72
N PHE A 68 -11.50 13.96 3.11
CA PHE A 68 -12.95 13.69 3.12
C PHE A 68 -13.20 12.22 3.40
N TYR A 69 -14.31 11.91 4.06
CA TYR A 69 -14.80 10.56 4.30
C TYR A 69 -16.24 10.43 3.82
N CYS A 70 -16.56 9.29 3.19
CA CYS A 70 -17.89 8.97 2.70
C CYS A 70 -18.55 7.93 3.61
N ASP A 71 -19.51 8.37 4.43
CA ASP A 71 -20.23 7.52 5.40
C ASP A 71 -21.09 6.42 4.74
N PHE A 72 -21.31 6.52 3.43
CA PHE A 72 -22.10 5.56 2.67
C PHE A 72 -21.30 4.36 2.17
N CYS A 73 -20.04 4.56 1.76
CA CYS A 73 -19.22 3.49 1.20
C CYS A 73 -17.90 3.28 1.96
N ASP A 74 -17.72 3.97 3.08
CA ASP A 74 -16.60 3.85 4.02
C ASP A 74 -15.23 4.07 3.41
N LYS A 75 -15.15 5.01 2.48
CA LYS A 75 -13.90 5.37 1.81
C LYS A 75 -13.52 6.80 2.08
N GLY A 76 -12.27 6.97 2.51
CA GLY A 76 -11.61 8.27 2.51
C GLY A 76 -11.22 8.68 1.09
N CYS A 77 -11.20 9.99 0.83
CA CYS A 77 -10.70 10.54 -0.42
C CYS A 77 -10.13 11.95 -0.22
N ASN A 78 -9.14 12.32 -1.04
CA ASN A 78 -8.56 13.67 -1.00
C ASN A 78 -9.35 14.68 -1.85
N ARG A 79 -10.18 14.20 -2.78
CA ARG A 79 -10.98 15.01 -3.70
C ARG A 79 -12.38 14.41 -3.85
N ILE A 80 -13.38 15.07 -3.30
CA ILE A 80 -14.77 14.62 -3.35
C ILE A 80 -15.31 14.48 -4.78
N VAL A 81 -14.82 15.29 -5.73
CA VAL A 81 -15.24 15.25 -7.15
C VAL A 81 -14.78 14.00 -7.90
N GLU A 82 -13.68 13.39 -7.46
CA GLU A 82 -13.15 12.14 -8.01
C GLU A 82 -13.77 10.92 -7.32
N HIS A 83 -14.46 11.12 -6.20
CA HIS A 83 -15.18 10.05 -5.51
C HIS A 83 -16.30 9.47 -6.40
N ARG A 84 -16.46 8.15 -6.32
CA ARG A 84 -17.47 7.39 -7.05
C ARG A 84 -18.12 6.42 -6.08
N CYS A 85 -19.39 6.65 -5.74
CA CYS A 85 -20.22 5.71 -4.98
C CYS A 85 -21.70 5.89 -5.35
N ALA A 86 -22.57 4.97 -4.95
CA ALA A 86 -23.97 4.96 -5.37
C ALA A 86 -24.79 6.18 -4.86
N LYS A 87 -24.48 6.71 -3.67
CA LYS A 87 -25.20 7.87 -3.08
C LYS A 87 -24.56 9.24 -3.35
N HIS A 88 -23.36 9.30 -3.92
CA HIS A 88 -22.77 10.59 -4.30
C HIS A 88 -22.95 10.83 -5.80
N CYS A 89 -23.52 11.98 -6.14
CA CYS A 89 -23.58 12.38 -7.54
C CYS A 89 -22.20 12.76 -8.06
N ASN A 90 -21.73 12.04 -9.07
CA ASN A 90 -20.47 12.31 -9.76
C ASN A 90 -20.46 13.63 -10.56
N ARG A 91 -21.58 14.35 -10.64
CA ARG A 91 -21.70 15.64 -11.33
C ARG A 91 -21.55 16.83 -10.38
N CYS A 92 -22.28 16.82 -9.27
CA CYS A 92 -22.33 17.92 -8.31
C CYS A 92 -21.69 17.61 -6.95
N GLY A 93 -21.29 16.35 -6.70
CA GLY A 93 -20.71 15.90 -5.43
C GLY A 93 -21.69 15.73 -4.28
N SER A 94 -22.98 16.04 -4.46
CA SER A 94 -23.98 15.98 -3.38
C SER A 94 -24.38 14.54 -3.01
N LYS A 95 -24.59 14.31 -1.70
CA LYS A 95 -25.15 13.08 -1.10
C LYS A 95 -26.66 12.92 -1.34
N THR A 96 -27.37 14.02 -1.59
CA THR A 96 -28.84 14.10 -1.70
C THR A 96 -29.28 14.50 -3.10
N CYS A 97 -28.48 14.17 -4.12
CA CYS A 97 -28.77 14.57 -5.49
C CYS A 97 -29.88 13.71 -6.11
N THR A 98 -31.10 14.23 -6.06
CA THR A 98 -32.29 13.60 -6.67
C THR A 98 -32.35 13.89 -8.17
N ALA A 99 -32.74 12.87 -8.95
CA ALA A 99 -33.06 13.02 -10.37
C ALA A 99 -34.50 13.50 -10.52
N ILE A 100 -34.66 14.79 -10.83
CA ILE A 100 -35.94 15.44 -11.09
C ILE A 100 -36.12 15.65 -12.61
N GLY A 101 -35.02 15.72 -13.35
CA GLY A 101 -35.04 15.84 -14.81
C GLY A 101 -33.64 15.82 -15.39
N HIS A 102 -33.54 16.09 -16.69
CA HIS A 102 -32.27 16.16 -17.42
C HIS A 102 -31.93 17.62 -17.76
N TYR A 103 -30.87 18.13 -17.14
CA TYR A 103 -30.42 19.51 -17.31
C TYR A 103 -29.03 19.52 -17.92
N THR A 104 -28.91 20.01 -19.16
CA THR A 104 -27.63 19.99 -19.89
C THR A 104 -26.77 21.19 -19.51
N CYS A 105 -25.55 20.94 -19.04
CA CYS A 105 -24.59 22.00 -18.79
C CYS A 105 -24.11 22.63 -20.10
N ALA A 106 -24.23 23.96 -20.25
CA ALA A 106 -23.89 24.63 -21.50
C ALA A 106 -22.40 24.51 -21.88
N SER A 107 -21.49 24.49 -20.89
CA SER A 107 -20.04 24.51 -21.08
C SER A 107 -19.42 23.13 -21.36
N CYS A 108 -19.95 22.08 -20.75
CA CYS A 108 -19.41 20.71 -20.86
C CYS A 108 -20.42 19.70 -21.41
N LYS A 109 -21.63 20.12 -21.79
CA LYS A 109 -22.73 19.29 -22.31
C LYS A 109 -23.13 18.09 -21.42
N MET A 110 -22.66 18.05 -20.18
CA MET A 110 -23.00 16.97 -19.23
C MET A 110 -24.46 17.10 -18.77
N LEU A 111 -25.14 15.97 -18.69
CA LEU A 111 -26.47 15.87 -18.09
C LEU A 111 -26.37 15.90 -16.55
N CYS A 112 -27.02 16.91 -15.96
CA CYS A 112 -27.24 17.07 -14.54
C CYS A 112 -28.65 16.60 -14.17
N ARG A 113 -28.80 16.13 -12.93
CA ARG A 113 -30.02 15.47 -12.41
C ARG A 113 -31.13 16.44 -11.98
N SER A 114 -30.76 17.70 -11.77
CA SER A 114 -31.64 18.79 -11.34
C SER A 114 -30.97 20.13 -11.64
N GLU A 115 -31.72 21.23 -11.55
CA GLU A 115 -31.16 22.59 -11.64
C GLU A 115 -30.14 22.87 -10.52
N GLU A 116 -30.43 22.42 -9.30
CA GLU A 116 -29.48 22.51 -8.17
C GLU A 116 -28.18 21.72 -8.45
N CYS A 117 -28.31 20.53 -9.03
CA CYS A 117 -27.17 19.74 -9.48
C CYS A 117 -26.36 20.49 -10.52
N LEU A 118 -27.01 21.17 -11.47
CA LEU A 118 -26.35 21.97 -12.50
C LEU A 118 -25.60 23.18 -11.91
N ASN A 119 -26.19 23.88 -10.95
CA ASN A 119 -25.57 25.05 -10.32
C ASN A 119 -24.35 24.66 -9.49
N LYS A 120 -24.46 23.60 -8.68
CA LYS A 120 -23.31 23.02 -7.97
C LYS A 120 -22.26 22.52 -8.96
N HIS A 121 -22.67 21.82 -10.02
CA HIS A 121 -21.76 21.38 -11.08
C HIS A 121 -20.96 22.55 -11.69
N LYS A 122 -21.62 23.67 -12.04
CA LYS A 122 -20.95 24.88 -12.57
C LYS A 122 -19.91 25.45 -11.61
N ALA A 123 -20.18 25.43 -10.30
CA ALA A 123 -19.26 25.96 -9.28
C ALA A 123 -17.96 25.14 -9.16
N PHE A 124 -18.01 23.82 -9.39
CA PHE A 124 -16.87 22.91 -9.19
C PHE A 124 -16.13 22.52 -10.49
N PHE A 125 -16.74 22.71 -11.66
CA PHE A 125 -16.30 22.04 -12.89
C PHE A 125 -15.65 22.98 -13.92
N LYS A 126 -14.43 23.44 -13.61
CA LYS A 126 -13.47 24.00 -14.58
C LYS A 126 -12.47 22.96 -15.11
N LEU A 127 -12.72 21.68 -14.87
CA LEU A 127 -11.73 20.59 -15.07
C LEU A 127 -11.91 19.81 -16.38
N TYR A 128 -13.03 19.97 -17.07
CA TYR A 128 -13.36 19.19 -18.26
C TYR A 128 -14.03 20.05 -19.33
N TRP A 129 -13.97 19.60 -20.57
CA TRP A 129 -14.65 20.18 -21.71
C TRP A 129 -15.17 19.06 -22.62
N THR A 130 -16.12 19.41 -23.50
CA THR A 130 -16.73 18.48 -24.45
C THR A 130 -16.60 19.04 -25.86
N CYS A 131 -16.28 18.18 -26.81
CA CYS A 131 -16.21 18.55 -28.22
C CYS A 131 -17.62 18.70 -28.79
N ASP A 132 -17.92 19.86 -29.37
CA ASP A 132 -19.24 20.14 -29.93
C ASP A 132 -19.53 19.33 -31.22
N LYS A 133 -18.50 18.79 -31.89
CA LYS A 133 -18.64 17.98 -33.12
C LYS A 133 -18.88 16.50 -32.85
N CYS A 134 -18.08 15.86 -31.99
CA CYS A 134 -18.16 14.42 -31.72
C CYS A 134 -18.81 14.05 -30.38
N GLY A 135 -19.08 15.04 -29.52
CA GLY A 135 -19.63 14.80 -28.18
C GLY A 135 -18.67 14.15 -27.18
N CYS A 136 -17.41 13.87 -27.57
CA CYS A 136 -16.42 13.30 -26.66
C CYS A 136 -16.09 14.27 -25.52
N TYR A 137 -15.91 13.72 -24.31
CA TYR A 137 -15.62 14.47 -23.09
C TYR A 137 -14.17 14.26 -22.63
N PHE A 138 -13.48 15.34 -22.27
CA PHE A 138 -12.06 15.30 -21.90
C PHE A 138 -11.77 16.11 -20.64
N LYS A 139 -10.78 15.68 -19.86
CA LYS A 139 -10.18 16.51 -18.80
C LYS A 139 -9.28 17.56 -19.45
N HIS A 140 -9.37 18.83 -19.02
CA HIS A 140 -8.49 19.92 -19.51
C HIS A 140 -7.00 19.59 -19.38
N ARG A 141 -6.60 18.87 -18.32
CA ARG A 141 -5.20 18.44 -18.11
C ARG A 141 -4.76 17.32 -19.06
N GLN A 142 -5.69 16.52 -19.57
CA GLN A 142 -5.39 15.35 -20.39
C GLN A 142 -5.36 15.69 -21.88
N ARG A 143 -6.30 16.53 -22.32
CA ARG A 143 -6.42 16.96 -23.72
C ARG A 143 -6.95 18.38 -23.74
N LYS A 144 -6.27 19.29 -24.44
CA LYS A 144 -6.76 20.66 -24.68
C LYS A 144 -7.74 20.67 -25.85
N ARG A 145 -8.67 21.63 -25.86
CA ARG A 145 -9.69 21.76 -26.92
C ARG A 145 -9.03 22.03 -28.28
N GLU A 146 -8.00 22.87 -28.33
CA GLU A 146 -7.29 23.17 -29.58
C GLU A 146 -6.55 21.97 -30.19
N ASN A 147 -6.24 20.95 -29.39
CA ASN A 147 -5.43 19.81 -29.85
C ASN A 147 -6.28 18.62 -30.28
N HIS A 148 -7.60 18.65 -30.07
CA HIS A 148 -8.47 17.50 -30.28
C HIS A 148 -8.91 17.33 -31.73
N PHE A 149 -8.83 16.10 -32.23
CA PHE A 149 -9.39 15.67 -33.51
C PHE A 149 -10.52 14.66 -33.29
N CYS A 150 -11.65 14.84 -33.96
CA CYS A 150 -12.78 13.90 -33.83
C CYS A 150 -12.43 12.53 -34.42
N GLY A 151 -12.80 11.46 -33.71
CA GLY A 151 -12.37 10.09 -34.05
C GLY A 151 -11.04 9.68 -33.41
N GLU A 152 -10.37 10.59 -32.68
CA GLU A 152 -9.14 10.24 -31.98
C GLU A 152 -9.36 9.32 -30.77
N TYR A 153 -8.40 8.44 -30.52
CA TYR A 153 -8.29 7.66 -29.29
C TYR A 153 -6.88 7.74 -28.72
N TYR A 154 -6.75 7.47 -27.41
CA TYR A 154 -5.46 7.47 -26.74
C TYR A 154 -4.89 6.06 -26.68
N CYS A 155 -3.78 5.82 -27.39
CA CYS A 155 -3.08 4.55 -27.32
C CYS A 155 -2.19 4.51 -26.06
N LYS A 156 -2.51 3.61 -25.12
CA LYS A 156 -1.75 3.46 -23.86
C LYS A 156 -0.35 2.88 -24.05
N SER A 157 -0.13 2.14 -25.14
CA SER A 157 1.14 1.47 -25.41
C SER A 157 2.19 2.44 -25.93
N CYS A 158 1.83 3.37 -26.83
CA CYS A 158 2.74 4.40 -27.34
C CYS A 158 2.49 5.80 -26.70
N ASN A 159 1.60 5.87 -25.72
CA ASN A 159 1.28 7.06 -24.92
C ASN A 159 0.85 8.29 -25.75
N THR A 160 0.25 8.09 -26.93
CA THR A 160 -0.06 9.14 -27.92
C THR A 160 -1.53 9.11 -28.37
N TRP A 161 -2.06 10.27 -28.81
CA TRP A 161 -3.40 10.39 -29.41
C TRP A 161 -3.33 10.08 -30.90
N ILE A 162 -4.17 9.16 -31.37
CA ILE A 162 -4.16 8.65 -32.74
C ILE A 162 -5.54 8.84 -33.38
N VAL A 163 -5.56 9.17 -34.66
CA VAL A 163 -6.76 9.15 -35.50
C VAL A 163 -6.51 8.13 -36.60
N ASP A 164 -7.22 7.01 -36.56
CA ASP A 164 -7.16 6.03 -37.64
C ASP A 164 -8.02 6.51 -38.81
N THR A 165 -7.50 6.33 -40.02
CA THR A 165 -8.23 6.56 -41.26
C THR A 165 -8.19 5.30 -42.12
N PHE A 166 -8.96 5.26 -43.20
CA PHE A 166 -8.90 4.15 -44.15
C PHE A 166 -7.50 3.94 -44.76
N GLU A 167 -6.68 4.99 -44.81
CA GLU A 167 -5.34 4.97 -45.41
C GLU A 167 -4.22 4.87 -44.35
N THR A 168 -4.52 5.22 -43.09
CA THR A 168 -3.55 5.24 -41.99
C THR A 168 -4.11 4.53 -40.77
N ILE A 169 -3.78 3.25 -40.62
CA ILE A 169 -4.13 2.46 -39.43
C ILE A 169 -2.94 2.49 -38.46
N HIS A 170 -3.21 2.74 -37.18
CA HIS A 170 -2.21 2.79 -36.13
C HIS A 170 -1.45 1.46 -36.00
N GLN A 171 -0.21 1.46 -36.45
CA GLN A 171 0.75 0.40 -36.14
C GLN A 171 1.49 0.79 -34.86
N CYS A 172 0.98 0.32 -33.72
CA CYS A 172 1.58 0.63 -32.43
C CYS A 172 2.94 -0.07 -32.29
N PHE A 173 4.01 0.71 -32.21
CA PHE A 173 5.33 0.21 -31.85
C PHE A 173 5.53 0.33 -30.33
N LEU A 174 6.19 -0.66 -29.72
CA LEU A 174 6.65 -0.55 -28.34
C LEU A 174 7.67 0.59 -28.26
N THR A 175 7.33 1.65 -27.54
CA THR A 175 8.27 2.72 -27.26
C THR A 175 9.42 2.17 -26.44
N ARG A 176 10.66 2.55 -26.77
CA ARG A 176 11.79 2.29 -25.88
C ARG A 176 11.47 2.91 -24.52
N VAL A 177 11.40 2.08 -23.50
CA VAL A 177 11.28 2.55 -22.12
C VAL A 177 12.62 3.17 -21.78
N GLU A 178 12.65 4.47 -21.54
CA GLU A 178 13.86 5.12 -21.02
C GLU A 178 14.28 4.41 -19.74
N MET A 179 15.57 4.09 -19.65
CA MET A 179 16.11 3.55 -18.41
C MET A 179 15.86 4.57 -17.30
N LYS A 180 15.27 4.11 -16.19
CA LYS A 180 15.12 4.95 -15.01
C LYS A 180 16.51 5.44 -14.59
N LYS A 181 16.60 6.73 -14.24
CA LYS A 181 17.82 7.29 -13.65
C LYS A 181 18.22 6.44 -12.43
N SER A 182 19.52 6.25 -12.25
CA SER A 182 20.04 5.61 -11.04
C SER A 182 19.58 6.38 -9.82
N SER A 183 19.34 5.65 -8.74
CA SER A 183 18.99 6.19 -7.43
C SER A 183 19.96 5.60 -6.41
N GLU A 184 20.21 6.33 -5.34
CA GLU A 184 21.00 5.85 -4.19
C GLU A 184 20.07 5.45 -3.03
N LYS A 185 18.75 5.49 -3.26
CA LYS A 185 17.74 5.15 -2.25
C LYS A 185 17.53 3.63 -2.15
N TYR A 186 18.62 2.92 -1.86
CA TYR A 186 18.62 1.49 -1.62
C TYR A 186 18.97 1.19 -0.17
N LEU A 187 18.26 0.22 0.39
CA LEU A 187 18.57 -0.43 1.65
C LEU A 187 18.80 -1.91 1.36
N PHE A 188 19.87 -2.48 1.87
CA PHE A 188 20.19 -3.90 1.78
C PHE A 188 20.08 -4.46 3.19
N PHE A 189 19.26 -5.48 3.40
CA PHE A 189 19.08 -6.02 4.74
C PHE A 189 19.07 -7.54 4.75
N ASP A 190 19.37 -8.08 5.91
CA ASP A 190 19.36 -9.51 6.20
C ASP A 190 18.90 -9.72 7.65
N PHE A 191 18.14 -10.78 7.89
CA PHE A 191 17.75 -11.20 9.24
C PHE A 191 18.49 -12.46 9.64
N GLU A 192 18.98 -12.46 10.88
CA GLU A 192 19.35 -13.69 11.57
C GLU A 192 18.26 -14.05 12.59
N CYS A 193 18.00 -15.34 12.71
CA CYS A 193 16.90 -15.87 13.51
C CYS A 193 17.38 -16.87 14.56
N GLU A 194 16.82 -16.75 15.75
CA GLU A 194 16.80 -17.79 16.77
C GLU A 194 15.76 -18.85 16.35
N GLN A 195 16.10 -20.13 16.53
CA GLN A 195 15.35 -21.26 15.95
C GLN A 195 15.18 -22.43 16.92
N SER A 196 15.54 -22.28 18.21
CA SER A 196 15.54 -23.39 19.18
C SER A 196 14.15 -23.98 19.43
N THR A 197 13.11 -23.17 19.23
CA THR A 197 11.70 -23.58 19.38
C THR A 197 11.10 -24.23 18.12
N GLY A 198 11.84 -24.25 17.01
CA GLY A 198 11.33 -24.62 15.69
C GLY A 198 10.53 -23.50 15.00
N ILE A 199 10.31 -22.37 15.68
CA ILE A 199 9.79 -21.13 15.10
C ILE A 199 10.98 -20.19 14.90
N HIS A 200 11.07 -19.60 13.71
CA HIS A 200 12.14 -18.67 13.38
C HIS A 200 11.75 -17.29 13.88
N ILE A 201 12.51 -16.78 14.86
CA ILE A 201 12.28 -15.47 15.46
C ILE A 201 13.49 -14.59 15.15
N PRO A 202 13.34 -13.54 14.31
CA PRO A 202 14.44 -12.65 14.03
C PRO A 202 14.91 -11.94 15.29
N ASN A 203 16.19 -12.10 15.61
CA ASN A 203 16.84 -11.52 16.78
C ASN A 203 18.03 -10.62 16.42
N LEU A 204 18.38 -10.56 15.13
CA LEU A 204 19.30 -9.58 14.56
C LEU A 204 18.82 -9.20 13.16
N CYS A 205 18.83 -7.91 12.86
CA CYS A 205 18.74 -7.40 11.49
C CYS A 205 19.90 -6.44 11.25
N VAL A 206 20.64 -6.67 10.18
CA VAL A 206 21.63 -5.73 9.69
C VAL A 206 21.09 -5.11 8.42
N CYS A 207 21.05 -3.79 8.36
CA CYS A 207 20.60 -3.03 7.21
C CYS A 207 21.68 -2.03 6.81
N GLN A 208 22.11 -2.08 5.55
CA GLN A 208 23.10 -1.17 4.99
C GLN A 208 22.46 -0.28 3.93
N THR A 209 22.81 1.01 3.93
CA THR A 209 22.42 1.94 2.87
C THR A 209 23.31 1.77 1.64
N PHE A 210 22.89 2.33 0.50
CA PHE A 210 23.73 2.39 -0.71
C PHE A 210 25.13 2.99 -0.47
N ASN A 211 25.26 3.93 0.48
CA ASN A 211 26.52 4.60 0.78
C ASN A 211 27.38 3.86 1.81
N GLY A 212 26.94 2.69 2.26
CA GLY A 212 27.68 1.84 3.20
C GLY A 212 27.39 2.10 4.68
N GLU A 213 26.53 3.05 5.03
CA GLU A 213 26.09 3.26 6.41
C GLU A 213 25.28 2.05 6.91
N GLU A 214 25.64 1.53 8.08
CA GLU A 214 25.07 0.33 8.67
C GLU A 214 24.17 0.66 9.87
N TYR A 215 23.01 0.01 9.91
CA TYR A 215 22.03 0.06 10.98
C TYR A 215 21.80 -1.36 11.50
N VAL A 216 21.92 -1.53 12.82
CA VAL A 216 21.86 -2.84 13.45
C VAL A 216 20.73 -2.85 14.49
N PHE A 217 19.80 -3.79 14.33
CA PHE A 217 18.68 -4.02 15.24
C PHE A 217 18.89 -5.38 15.92
N ARG A 218 18.77 -5.45 17.24
CA ARG A 218 19.08 -6.65 18.02
C ARG A 218 18.03 -6.90 19.11
N GLY A 219 17.82 -8.17 19.42
CA GLY A 219 16.93 -8.60 20.49
C GLY A 219 15.53 -9.00 20.03
N PRO A 220 14.59 -9.25 20.97
CA PRO A 220 13.30 -9.85 20.66
C PRO A 220 12.37 -8.98 19.81
N ASP A 221 12.59 -7.65 19.80
CA ASP A 221 11.78 -6.69 19.04
C ASP A 221 12.40 -6.31 17.68
N THR A 222 13.42 -7.03 17.23
CA THR A 222 14.18 -6.74 16.00
C THR A 222 13.29 -6.45 14.79
N VAL A 223 12.28 -7.27 14.51
CA VAL A 223 11.36 -7.06 13.37
C VAL A 223 10.59 -5.75 13.52
N ASN A 224 10.10 -5.45 14.72
CA ASN A 224 9.31 -4.25 14.99
C ASN A 224 10.16 -2.99 14.81
N GLU A 225 11.37 -2.98 15.36
CA GLU A 225 12.29 -1.84 15.24
C GLU A 225 12.72 -1.61 13.80
N PHE A 226 13.14 -2.67 13.10
CA PHE A 226 13.52 -2.57 11.69
C PHE A 226 12.34 -2.11 10.82
N CYS A 227 11.14 -2.64 11.04
CA CYS A 227 9.98 -2.25 10.22
C CYS A 227 9.52 -0.81 10.51
N ARG A 228 9.64 -0.32 11.76
CA ARG A 228 9.40 1.10 12.08
C ARG A 228 10.40 2.01 11.37
N PHE A 229 11.67 1.60 11.33
CA PHE A 229 12.72 2.27 10.57
C PHE A 229 12.40 2.26 9.07
N LEU A 230 12.23 1.06 8.49
CA LEU A 230 12.03 0.86 7.05
C LEU A 230 10.79 1.58 6.54
N PHE A 231 9.64 1.44 7.20
CA PHE A 231 8.37 2.01 6.74
C PHE A 231 8.12 3.45 7.24
N SER A 232 9.15 4.12 7.77
CA SER A 232 9.08 5.52 8.19
C SER A 232 8.97 6.46 6.98
N ARG A 233 8.64 7.74 7.24
CA ARG A 233 8.66 8.79 6.21
C ARG A 233 10.06 9.16 5.76
N GLU A 234 11.09 8.86 6.54
CA GLU A 234 12.49 9.17 6.20
C GLU A 234 12.93 8.34 4.98
N HIS A 235 12.49 7.09 4.91
CA HIS A 235 12.75 6.17 3.80
C HIS A 235 11.73 6.28 2.66
N GLN A 236 11.04 7.41 2.52
CA GLN A 236 10.08 7.59 1.43
C GLN A 236 10.76 7.45 0.06
N ASN A 237 10.18 6.61 -0.80
CA ASN A 237 10.68 6.24 -2.12
C ASN A 237 11.95 5.37 -2.13
N TYR A 238 12.31 4.73 -1.01
CA TYR A 238 13.40 3.75 -0.99
C TYR A 238 12.98 2.39 -1.56
N THR A 239 13.98 1.65 -2.04
CA THR A 239 13.86 0.23 -2.37
C THR A 239 14.72 -0.59 -1.42
N ALA A 240 14.10 -1.38 -0.56
CA ALA A 240 14.77 -2.36 0.28
C ALA A 240 14.97 -3.67 -0.48
N ILE A 241 16.12 -4.30 -0.26
CA ILE A 241 16.58 -5.48 -1.00
C ILE A 241 17.09 -6.48 0.03
N ALA A 242 16.55 -7.69 0.02
CA ALA A 242 17.14 -8.83 0.71
C ALA A 242 17.47 -9.92 -0.31
N HIS A 243 18.41 -10.79 0.04
CA HIS A 243 18.77 -11.93 -0.80
C HIS A 243 17.93 -13.14 -0.43
N ASN A 244 17.17 -13.67 -1.39
CA ASN A 244 16.15 -14.69 -1.15
C ASN A 244 14.98 -14.21 -0.27
N LEU A 245 14.66 -12.90 -0.35
CA LEU A 245 13.50 -12.29 0.35
C LEU A 245 12.22 -13.13 0.19
N LYS A 246 11.97 -13.62 -1.03
CA LYS A 246 10.73 -14.34 -1.38
C LYS A 246 10.58 -15.66 -0.65
N GLY A 247 11.69 -16.26 -0.25
CA GLY A 247 11.73 -17.55 0.43
C GLY A 247 11.73 -17.45 1.95
N TYR A 248 12.02 -16.28 2.51
CA TYR A 248 12.28 -16.14 3.94
C TYR A 248 11.86 -14.76 4.49
N ASP A 249 12.72 -13.74 4.40
CA ASP A 249 12.58 -12.47 5.12
C ASP A 249 11.28 -11.71 4.83
N GLY A 250 10.77 -11.84 3.61
CA GLY A 250 9.54 -11.15 3.19
C GLY A 250 8.32 -11.52 4.04
N MET A 251 8.31 -12.70 4.67
CA MET A 251 7.21 -13.13 5.54
C MET A 251 7.16 -12.34 6.84
N PHE A 252 8.30 -12.00 7.44
CA PHE A 252 8.35 -11.19 8.67
C PHE A 252 7.82 -9.78 8.42
N LEU A 253 8.18 -9.19 7.26
CA LEU A 253 7.67 -7.86 6.88
C LEU A 253 6.17 -7.88 6.61
N LEU A 254 5.67 -8.93 5.94
CA LEU A 254 4.25 -9.08 5.66
C LEU A 254 3.43 -9.27 6.94
N ASP A 255 3.93 -10.09 7.87
CA ASP A 255 3.33 -10.32 9.18
C ASP A 255 3.28 -9.02 9.99
N TYR A 256 4.39 -8.28 10.07
CA TYR A 256 4.43 -6.97 10.72
C TYR A 256 3.38 -6.00 10.15
N LEU A 257 3.33 -5.83 8.83
CA LEU A 257 2.39 -4.91 8.21
C LEU A 257 0.94 -5.34 8.46
N THR A 258 0.66 -6.63 8.38
CA THR A 258 -0.68 -7.19 8.60
C THR A 258 -1.14 -7.00 10.04
N LYS A 259 -0.28 -7.29 11.02
CA LYS A 259 -0.55 -7.07 12.46
C LYS A 259 -0.79 -5.59 12.77
N ASN A 260 -0.13 -4.69 12.04
CA ASN A 260 -0.33 -3.25 12.16
C ASN A 260 -1.46 -2.70 11.26
N GLY A 261 -2.28 -3.58 10.64
CA GLY A 261 -3.46 -3.18 9.86
C GLY A 261 -3.16 -2.56 8.51
N PHE A 262 -1.90 -2.64 8.05
CA PHE A 262 -1.49 -2.19 6.73
C PHE A 262 -1.71 -3.29 5.70
N LYS A 263 -2.23 -2.90 4.53
CA LYS A 263 -2.42 -3.79 3.40
C LYS A 263 -1.42 -3.47 2.29
N PRO A 264 -0.22 -4.10 2.28
CA PRO A 264 0.73 -3.89 1.20
C PRO A 264 0.17 -4.42 -0.13
N PHE A 265 0.70 -3.90 -1.23
CA PHE A 265 0.55 -4.54 -2.53
C PHE A 265 1.65 -5.57 -2.71
N VAL A 266 1.30 -6.81 -3.04
CA VAL A 266 2.26 -7.90 -3.12
C VAL A 266 2.11 -8.63 -4.45
N ILE A 267 3.25 -8.92 -5.09
CA ILE A 267 3.33 -9.80 -6.25
C ILE A 267 3.94 -11.12 -5.79
N TYR A 268 3.27 -12.22 -6.10
CA TYR A 268 3.68 -13.56 -5.72
C TYR A 268 4.17 -14.39 -6.90
N THR A 269 5.05 -15.34 -6.63
CA THR A 269 5.32 -16.52 -7.47
C THR A 269 4.96 -17.76 -6.66
N GLY A 270 3.81 -18.36 -6.94
CA GLY A 270 3.22 -19.35 -6.03
C GLY A 270 2.90 -18.69 -4.68
N ALA A 271 3.44 -19.22 -3.58
CA ALA A 271 3.31 -18.64 -2.24
C ALA A 271 4.45 -17.67 -1.86
N LYS A 272 5.45 -17.48 -2.74
CA LYS A 272 6.68 -16.71 -2.44
C LYS A 272 6.51 -15.23 -2.81
N ILE A 273 7.02 -14.32 -1.97
CA ILE A 273 6.87 -12.85 -2.12
C ILE A 273 7.96 -12.28 -3.04
N MET A 274 7.63 -11.99 -4.30
CA MET A 274 8.59 -11.45 -5.27
C MET A 274 8.85 -9.96 -5.09
N LEU A 275 7.78 -9.23 -4.80
CA LEU A 275 7.76 -7.78 -4.60
C LEU A 275 6.70 -7.47 -3.56
N MET A 276 7.05 -6.61 -2.62
CA MET A 276 6.11 -5.97 -1.70
C MET A 276 6.21 -4.46 -1.87
N GLU A 277 5.07 -3.77 -1.95
CA GLU A 277 5.00 -2.31 -2.03
C GLU A 277 4.14 -1.77 -0.90
N PHE A 278 4.74 -0.87 -0.11
CA PHE A 278 4.05 -0.07 0.89
C PHE A 278 3.73 1.30 0.31
N LYS A 279 2.48 1.51 -0.07
CA LYS A 279 2.06 2.64 -0.93
C LYS A 279 2.07 3.97 -0.20
N GLU A 280 1.93 3.94 1.11
CA GLU A 280 1.87 5.08 2.02
C GLU A 280 3.17 5.89 1.96
N CYS A 281 4.32 5.22 1.96
CA CYS A 281 5.65 5.82 1.80
C CYS A 281 6.27 5.56 0.40
N ASN A 282 5.53 4.92 -0.52
CA ASN A 282 6.03 4.49 -1.82
C ASN A 282 7.33 3.67 -1.73
N ILE A 283 7.38 2.74 -0.76
CA ILE A 283 8.54 1.89 -0.49
C ILE A 283 8.34 0.57 -1.21
N ARG A 284 9.42 0.04 -1.79
CA ARG A 284 9.44 -1.26 -2.47
C ARG A 284 10.40 -2.19 -1.75
N VAL A 285 10.01 -3.43 -1.55
CA VAL A 285 10.87 -4.49 -1.04
C VAL A 285 10.97 -5.57 -2.11
N ILE A 286 12.19 -5.88 -2.54
CA ILE A 286 12.43 -6.80 -3.66
C ILE A 286 13.44 -7.89 -3.29
N ASP A 287 13.28 -9.04 -3.93
CA ASP A 287 14.22 -10.15 -3.84
C ASP A 287 15.33 -9.99 -4.89
N SER A 288 16.59 -9.88 -4.43
CA SER A 288 17.74 -9.83 -5.34
C SER A 288 17.95 -11.14 -6.13
N LEU A 289 17.46 -12.28 -5.64
CA LEU A 289 17.58 -13.59 -6.31
C LEU A 289 16.83 -13.64 -7.65
N ASN A 290 15.90 -12.71 -7.89
CA ASN A 290 15.22 -12.57 -9.19
C ASN A 290 16.10 -11.94 -10.27
N PHE A 291 17.18 -11.28 -9.88
CA PHE A 291 18.14 -10.62 -10.77
C PHE A 291 19.47 -11.38 -10.80
N LEU A 292 19.87 -11.93 -9.66
CA LEU A 292 21.08 -12.73 -9.48
C LEU A 292 20.68 -14.12 -8.98
N PRO A 293 20.30 -15.06 -9.87
CA PRO A 293 19.73 -16.36 -9.50
C PRO A 293 20.80 -17.36 -9.04
N MET A 294 21.57 -16.97 -8.02
CA MET A 294 22.64 -17.76 -7.41
C MET A 294 22.74 -17.41 -5.92
N ALA A 295 23.28 -18.32 -5.12
CA ALA A 295 23.51 -18.07 -3.70
C ALA A 295 24.66 -17.07 -3.47
N LEU A 296 24.63 -16.38 -2.32
CA LEU A 296 25.62 -15.35 -1.95
C LEU A 296 27.06 -15.86 -1.90
N ASP A 297 27.27 -17.14 -1.55
CA ASP A 297 28.59 -17.77 -1.51
C ASP A 297 29.27 -17.84 -2.87
N LYS A 298 28.51 -17.80 -3.98
CA LYS A 298 29.02 -17.80 -5.36
C LYS A 298 29.34 -16.41 -5.90
N PHE A 299 28.99 -15.35 -5.17
CA PHE A 299 29.24 -13.97 -5.62
C PHE A 299 30.74 -13.66 -5.77
N PRO A 300 31.64 -14.08 -4.86
CA PRO A 300 33.06 -13.75 -4.97
C PRO A 300 33.68 -14.28 -6.27
N GLU A 301 33.36 -15.51 -6.65
CA GLU A 301 33.81 -16.10 -7.92
C GLU A 301 33.16 -15.38 -9.11
N THR A 302 31.85 -15.17 -9.08
CA THR A 302 31.09 -14.57 -10.19
C THR A 302 31.51 -13.13 -10.50
N PHE A 303 31.83 -12.34 -9.47
CA PHE A 303 32.20 -10.94 -9.58
C PHE A 303 33.70 -10.69 -9.41
N ASN A 304 34.50 -11.75 -9.34
CA ASN A 304 35.95 -11.68 -9.14
C ASN A 304 36.37 -10.84 -7.92
N MET A 305 35.64 -10.98 -6.80
CA MET A 305 35.91 -10.31 -5.54
C MET A 305 36.93 -11.14 -4.73
N GLN A 306 38.03 -10.53 -4.33
CA GLN A 306 39.13 -11.26 -3.67
C GLN A 306 39.03 -11.35 -2.14
N GLU A 307 38.26 -10.46 -1.51
CA GLU A 307 38.33 -10.23 -0.05
C GLU A 307 37.10 -10.70 0.73
N LEU A 308 36.03 -11.12 0.05
CA LEU A 308 34.76 -11.51 0.68
C LEU A 308 34.56 -13.01 0.56
N LYS A 309 34.72 -13.76 1.65
CA LYS A 309 34.19 -15.13 1.76
C LYS A 309 33.00 -15.10 2.70
N LYS A 310 31.87 -15.66 2.28
CA LYS A 310 30.72 -15.84 3.15
C LYS A 310 31.15 -16.70 4.36
N GLY A 311 30.96 -16.18 5.56
CA GLY A 311 31.17 -16.93 6.79
C GLY A 311 30.03 -17.92 7.05
N TYR A 312 30.25 -18.87 7.96
CA TYR A 312 29.19 -19.73 8.46
C TYR A 312 28.62 -19.13 9.74
N PHE A 313 27.30 -19.06 9.85
CA PHE A 313 26.63 -18.58 11.05
C PHE A 313 26.30 -19.76 11.98
N PRO A 314 26.59 -19.69 13.29
CA PRO A 314 26.33 -20.79 14.22
C PRO A 314 24.85 -20.83 14.62
N HIS A 315 23.97 -21.28 13.72
CA HIS A 315 22.51 -21.26 13.89
C HIS A 315 22.05 -21.89 15.22
N SER A 316 22.64 -23.03 15.63
CA SER A 316 22.26 -23.70 16.89
C SER A 316 22.88 -23.05 18.13
N PHE A 317 23.82 -22.13 17.97
CA PHE A 317 24.36 -21.32 19.06
C PHE A 317 23.56 -20.03 19.27
N ASN A 318 22.78 -19.61 18.27
CA ASN A 318 21.95 -18.42 18.30
C ASN A 318 20.69 -18.65 19.15
N ILE A 319 20.86 -18.69 20.46
CA ILE A 319 19.82 -18.88 21.48
C ILE A 319 19.84 -17.72 22.49
N PRO A 320 18.76 -17.46 23.24
CA PRO A 320 18.69 -16.36 24.20
C PRO A 320 19.84 -16.34 25.21
N GLU A 321 20.27 -17.52 25.68
CA GLU A 321 21.31 -17.68 26.69
C GLU A 321 22.70 -17.24 26.19
N ASN A 322 22.91 -17.25 24.88
CA ASN A 322 24.20 -16.98 24.24
C ASN A 322 24.26 -15.60 23.56
N GLN A 323 23.21 -14.76 23.64
CA GLN A 323 23.18 -13.47 22.95
C GLN A 323 24.28 -12.49 23.41
N GLU A 324 24.69 -12.60 24.68
CA GLU A 324 25.76 -11.80 25.28
C GLU A 324 27.12 -12.53 25.27
N TYR A 325 27.23 -13.66 24.55
CA TYR A 325 28.46 -14.44 24.50
C TYR A 325 29.61 -13.65 23.89
N THR A 326 30.67 -13.46 24.67
CA THR A 326 31.95 -12.92 24.22
C THR A 326 33.03 -13.97 24.45
N GLY A 327 33.61 -14.51 23.38
CA GLY A 327 34.60 -15.58 23.48
C GLY A 327 35.10 -16.08 22.14
N SER A 328 35.74 -17.24 22.16
CA SER A 328 36.19 -17.94 20.95
C SER A 328 35.02 -18.37 20.07
N LEU A 329 35.30 -18.69 18.81
CA LEU A 329 34.26 -19.25 17.93
C LEU A 329 33.62 -20.49 18.57
N PRO A 330 32.28 -20.65 18.47
CA PRO A 330 31.59 -21.86 18.90
C PRO A 330 32.17 -23.12 18.26
N ASP A 331 31.90 -24.27 18.88
CA ASP A 331 32.26 -25.56 18.29
C ASP A 331 31.54 -25.79 16.94
N THR A 332 32.20 -26.48 16.02
CA THR A 332 31.68 -26.85 14.69
C THR A 332 30.26 -27.44 14.70
N ARG A 333 29.89 -28.16 15.76
CA ARG A 333 28.55 -28.73 15.94
C ARG A 333 27.42 -27.70 15.92
N PHE A 334 27.70 -26.43 16.21
CA PHE A 334 26.69 -25.38 16.26
C PHE A 334 26.40 -24.71 14.91
N TYR A 335 27.20 -25.00 13.89
CA TYR A 335 27.09 -24.40 12.56
C TYR A 335 26.17 -25.16 11.61
N ASN A 336 25.70 -26.34 12.03
CA ASN A 336 24.78 -27.22 11.30
C ASN A 336 24.93 -27.16 9.76
N PRO A 337 25.96 -27.81 9.18
CA PRO A 337 26.32 -27.67 7.77
C PRO A 337 25.28 -28.21 6.76
N GLU A 338 24.19 -28.83 7.24
CA GLU A 338 23.11 -29.39 6.40
C GLU A 338 21.79 -28.58 6.45
N LEU A 339 21.75 -27.45 7.19
CA LEU A 339 20.59 -26.56 7.27
C LEU A 339 20.40 -25.70 6.01
#